data_AF-A0A2M7BTP1-F1
#
_entry.id   AF-A0A2M7BTP1-F1
#
_cell.length_a   1.000
_cell.length_b   1.000
_cell.length_c   1.000
_cell.angle_alpha   90.00
_cell.angle_beta   90.00
_cell.angle_gamma   90.00
#
_symmetry.space_group_name_H-M   'P 1'
#
loop_
_entity.id
_entity.type
_entity.pdbx_description
1 polymer ?
#
loop_
_entity_poly.entity_id
_entity_poly.type
_entity_poly.pdbx_seq_one_letter_code
_entity_poly.pdbx_strand_id
1 'polypeptide(L)'
;YRFPDCQNLSYRKQGEDYKDVAEKLMPDILIEDDCESIGGEKEMTYTHMRDDAKARVHSVTIKEFSGIDDLPDSLSQLKTY
;
A
#
# COMPACT_ATOMS: atom_id res chain seq x y z
N TYR A 1 22.78 2.29 -9.40
CA TYR A 1 21.38 2.09 -8.96
C TYR A 1 20.93 3.36 -8.27
N ARG A 2 19.94 4.08 -8.82
CA ARG A 2 19.25 5.15 -8.09
C ARG A 2 18.24 4.47 -7.19
N PHE A 3 18.71 3.93 -6.07
CA PHE A 3 17.79 3.46 -5.03
C PHE A 3 16.89 4.65 -4.65
N PRO A 4 15.58 4.44 -4.40
CA PRO A 4 14.68 5.52 -4.01
C PRO A 4 15.27 6.32 -2.84
N ASP A 5 14.97 7.61 -2.79
CA ASP A 5 15.40 8.49 -1.69
C ASP A 5 15.05 7.83 -0.35
N CYS A 6 16.08 7.51 0.45
CA CYS A 6 15.91 6.82 1.72
C CYS A 6 15.17 7.67 2.76
N GLN A 7 15.01 8.98 2.51
CA GLN A 7 14.17 9.86 3.33
C GLN A 7 12.68 9.52 3.18
N ASN A 8 12.28 8.86 2.08
CA ASN A 8 10.90 8.44 1.84
C ASN A 8 10.66 6.95 2.16
N LEU A 9 11.56 6.34 2.96
CA LEU A 9 11.42 4.95 3.40
C LEU A 9 10.72 4.88 4.75
N SER A 10 9.47 4.39 4.75
CA SER A 10 8.75 4.03 5.97
C SER A 10 8.80 2.52 6.19
N TYR A 11 8.94 2.09 7.45
CA TYR A 11 8.98 0.68 7.83
C TYR A 11 8.52 0.51 9.27
N ARG A 12 7.93 -0.65 9.57
CA ARG A 12 7.42 -0.95 10.91
C ARG A 12 8.54 -1.05 11.94
N LYS A 13 8.28 -0.56 13.14
CA LYS A 13 9.11 -0.73 14.33
C LYS A 13 8.57 -1.86 15.20
N GLN A 14 9.32 -2.22 16.23
CA GLN A 14 8.88 -3.22 17.19
C GLN A 14 7.58 -2.78 17.86
N GLY A 15 6.55 -3.62 17.79
CA GLY A 15 5.21 -3.31 18.31
C GLY A 15 4.31 -2.56 17.34
N GLU A 16 4.76 -2.28 16.11
CA GLU A 16 3.92 -1.76 15.02
C GLU A 16 3.58 -2.87 14.02
N ASP A 17 2.34 -2.85 13.55
CA ASP A 17 1.88 -3.58 12.38
C ASP A 17 1.97 -2.69 11.12
N TYR A 18 1.86 -3.28 9.92
CA TYR A 18 1.93 -2.50 8.67
C TYR A 18 0.84 -1.45 8.57
N LYS A 19 -0.35 -1.72 9.12
CA LYS A 19 -1.45 -0.74 9.22
C LYS A 19 -1.03 0.54 9.95
N ASP A 20 -0.21 0.41 11.00
CA ASP A 20 0.19 1.56 11.82
C ASP A 20 1.15 2.46 11.03
N VAL A 21 2.02 1.86 10.21
CA VAL A 21 2.90 2.58 9.30
C VAL A 21 2.09 3.29 8.21
N ALA A 22 1.14 2.59 7.58
CA ALA A 22 0.28 3.16 6.54
C ALA A 22 -0.59 4.31 7.08
N GLU A 23 -1.18 4.15 8.26
CA GLU A 23 -1.98 5.18 8.91
C GLU A 23 -1.16 6.37 9.42
N LYS A 24 0.11 6.16 9.78
CA LYS A 24 1.02 7.26 10.14
C LYS A 24 1.46 8.04 8.90
N LEU A 25 1.72 7.33 7.79
CA LEU A 25 2.10 7.93 6.52
C LEU A 25 0.91 8.65 5.85
N MET A 26 -0.31 8.11 6.00
CA MET A 26 -1.53 8.56 5.32
C MET A 26 -1.31 8.83 3.82
N PRO A 27 -0.96 7.81 3.01
CA PRO A 27 -0.73 8.02 1.60
C PRO A 27 -2.03 8.37 0.86
N ASP A 28 -1.96 9.16 -0.21
CA ASP A 28 -3.12 9.37 -1.09
C ASP A 28 -3.52 8.06 -1.81
N ILE A 29 -2.52 7.22 -2.13
CA ILE A 29 -2.69 5.95 -2.83
C ILE A 29 -1.82 4.89 -2.13
N LEU A 30 -2.42 3.77 -1.76
CA LEU A 30 -1.74 2.58 -1.25
C LEU A 30 -1.81 1.48 -2.31
N ILE A 31 -0.66 1.05 -2.80
CA ILE A 31 -0.54 -0.08 -3.73
C ILE A 31 0.03 -1.26 -2.95
N GLU A 32 -0.67 -2.38 -2.96
CA GLU A 32 -0.23 -3.63 -2.32
C GLU A 32 -0.67 -4.83 -3.15
N ASP A 33 0.01 -5.97 -2.98
CA ASP A 33 -0.45 -7.22 -3.57
C ASP A 33 -1.63 -7.81 -2.79
N ASP A 34 -2.38 -8.71 -3.43
CA ASP A 34 -3.52 -9.39 -2.82
C ASP A 34 -3.13 -10.47 -1.80
N CYS A 35 -1.84 -10.73 -1.57
CA CYS A 35 -1.34 -11.69 -0.56
C CYS A 35 -1.96 -13.10 -0.64
N GLU A 36 -2.38 -13.57 -1.82
CA GLU A 36 -3.11 -14.84 -1.98
C GLU A 36 -2.41 -16.04 -1.30
N SER A 37 -1.08 -16.11 -1.31
CA SER A 37 -0.34 -17.24 -0.74
C SER A 37 -0.37 -17.32 0.80
N ILE A 38 -0.66 -16.22 1.50
CA ILE A 38 -0.59 -16.15 2.96
C ILE A 38 -1.94 -15.89 3.65
N GLY A 39 -3.00 -15.64 2.88
CA GLY A 39 -4.35 -15.43 3.44
C GLY A 39 -5.21 -14.43 2.67
N GLY A 40 -4.69 -13.88 1.58
CA GLY A 40 -5.43 -12.99 0.70
C GLY A 40 -5.66 -11.61 1.31
N GLU A 41 -6.82 -11.03 0.99
CA GLU A 41 -7.30 -9.74 1.52
C GLU A 41 -7.26 -9.64 3.05
N LYS A 42 -7.30 -10.75 3.78
CA LYS A 42 -7.24 -10.74 5.25
C LYS A 42 -5.86 -10.39 5.79
N GLU A 43 -4.81 -10.54 5.00
CA GLU A 43 -3.43 -10.22 5.37
C GLU A 43 -2.97 -8.86 4.80
N MET A 44 -3.78 -8.24 3.93
CA MET A 44 -3.54 -6.93 3.36
C MET A 44 -3.50 -5.82 4.42
N THR A 45 -2.63 -4.84 4.21
CA THR A 45 -2.46 -3.69 5.09
C THR A 45 -3.72 -2.84 5.14
N TYR A 46 -4.29 -2.51 3.97
CA TYR A 46 -5.49 -1.71 3.86
C TYR A 46 -6.64 -2.29 4.67
N THR A 47 -6.82 -3.62 4.66
CA THR A 47 -7.90 -4.32 5.39
C THR A 47 -7.91 -4.02 6.88
N HIS A 48 -6.73 -3.85 7.49
CA HIS A 48 -6.61 -3.59 8.92
C HIS A 48 -6.57 -2.11 9.30
N MET A 49 -6.53 -1.20 8.32
CA MET A 49 -6.60 0.23 8.59
C MET A 49 -7.95 0.62 9.20
N ARG A 50 -7.93 1.67 10.03
CA ARG A 50 -9.14 2.29 10.59
C ARG A 50 -10.04 2.83 9.47
N ASP A 51 -11.35 2.81 9.69
CA ASP A 51 -12.34 3.22 8.70
C ASP A 51 -12.18 4.69 8.24
N ASP A 52 -11.77 5.58 9.17
CA ASP A 52 -11.50 6.98 8.84
C ASP A 52 -10.26 7.16 7.96
N ALA A 53 -9.27 6.29 8.13
CA ALA A 53 -8.09 6.26 7.27
C ALA A 53 -8.41 5.66 5.90
N LYS A 54 -9.13 4.53 5.85
CA LYS A 54 -9.58 3.90 4.60
C LYS A 54 -10.34 4.86 3.69
N ALA A 55 -11.24 5.65 4.26
CA ALA A 55 -12.02 6.64 3.51
C ALA A 55 -11.18 7.74 2.83
N ARG A 56 -9.90 7.87 3.20
CA ARG A 56 -8.97 8.91 2.72
C ARG A 56 -7.84 8.36 1.85
N VAL A 57 -7.73 7.04 1.75
CA VAL A 57 -6.65 6.35 1.02
C VAL A 57 -7.26 5.60 -0.16
N HIS A 58 -6.78 5.87 -1.36
CA HIS A 58 -7.15 5.06 -2.53
C HIS A 58 -6.36 3.75 -2.51
N SER A 59 -7.04 2.62 -2.33
CA SER A 59 -6.39 1.30 -2.31
C SER A 59 -6.37 0.70 -3.71
N VAL A 60 -5.18 0.35 -4.19
CA VAL A 60 -4.97 -0.38 -5.45
C VAL A 60 -4.37 -1.74 -5.12
N THR A 61 -5.16 -2.78 -5.31
CA THR A 61 -4.70 -4.16 -5.12
C THR A 61 -4.19 -4.71 -6.44
N ILE A 62 -2.97 -5.23 -6.46
CA ILE A 62 -2.40 -5.96 -7.60
C ILE A 62 -2.33 -7.45 -7.30
N LYS A 63 -2.24 -8.27 -8.35
CA LYS A 63 -2.11 -9.71 -8.18
C LYS A 63 -0.75 -10.05 -7.56
N GLU A 64 -0.72 -11.02 -6.66
CA GLU A 64 0.53 -11.57 -6.15
C GLU A 64 1.53 -11.89 -7.29
N PHE A 65 2.77 -11.41 -7.13
CA PHE A 65 3.88 -11.56 -8.07
C PHE A 65 3.73 -10.88 -9.45
N SER A 66 2.68 -10.09 -9.71
CA SER A 66 2.58 -9.34 -10.97
C SER A 66 3.54 -8.16 -11.05
N GLY A 67 3.93 -7.62 -9.89
CA GLY A 67 4.62 -6.33 -9.81
C GLY A 67 3.71 -5.17 -10.23
N ILE A 68 4.31 -4.01 -10.47
CA ILE A 68 3.61 -2.73 -10.71
C ILE A 68 3.72 -2.23 -12.16
N ASP A 69 4.33 -3.00 -13.05
CA ASP A 69 4.67 -2.55 -14.42
C ASP A 69 3.44 -2.25 -15.29
N ASP A 70 2.30 -2.89 -14.99
CA ASP A 70 1.04 -2.70 -15.71
C ASP A 70 0.19 -1.53 -15.15
N LEU A 71 0.65 -0.87 -14.08
CA LEU A 71 -0.06 0.27 -13.50
C LEU A 71 0.11 1.53 -14.34
N PRO A 72 -0.87 2.46 -14.33
CA PRO A 72 -0.72 3.72 -15.04
C PRO A 72 0.47 4.55 -14.52
N ASP A 73 1.29 5.06 -15.45
CA ASP A 73 2.42 5.94 -15.13
C ASP A 73 2.02 7.31 -14.58
N SER A 74 0.76 7.73 -14.81
CA SER A 74 0.28 9.03 -14.34
C SER A 74 -0.51 8.92 -13.04
N LEU A 75 -0.19 9.79 -12.08
CA LEU A 75 -0.90 9.84 -10.79
C LEU A 75 -2.41 10.08 -10.96
N SER A 76 -2.81 10.87 -11.96
CA SER A 76 -4.23 11.14 -12.24
C SER A 76 -4.99 9.88 -12.64
N GLN A 77 -4.38 9.02 -13.47
CA GLN A 77 -4.98 7.74 -13.85
C GLN A 77 -4.94 6.75 -12.69
N LEU A 78 -3.83 6.71 -11.95
CA LEU A 78 -3.67 5.81 -10.80
C LEU A 78 -4.67 6.11 -9.67
N LYS A 79 -5.05 7.38 -9.47
CA LYS A 79 -6.12 7.78 -8.52
C LYS A 79 -7.52 7.30 -8.90
N THR A 80 -7.71 6.84 -10.14
CA THR A 80 -9.00 6.41 -10.68
C THR A 80 -8.98 4.97 -11.19
N TYR A 81 -7.85 4.28 -11.04
CA TYR A 81 -7.66 2.87 -11.36
C TYR A 81 -8.39 2.02 -10.33
#